data_AF-A0A7S3Y052-F1
#
_entry.id   AF-A0A7S3Y052-F1
#
_cell.length_a   1.000
_cell.length_b   1.000
_cell.length_c   1.000
_cell.angle_alpha   90.00
_cell.angle_beta   90.00
_cell.angle_gamma   90.00
#
_symmetry.space_group_name_H-M   'P 1'
#
loop_
_entity.id
_entity.type
_entity.pdbx_description
1 polymer ?
#
loop_
_entity_poly.entity_id
_entity_poly.type
_entity_poly.pdbx_seq_one_letter_code
_entity_poly.pdbx_strand_id
1 'polypeptide(L)'
;GGGGGRLQPYFYEMAYILTAMRPYRLGAPSDDLRHISNMAVNKHEAGYPGQIPCRVPVEFPALWASMTEVWAELVRAAAPFLQVQANARHFEFYGLDFLADADGETAWLLEVNRLPGLQASAANKAAEDQMYNKMIADLLELIGVSLPLEGTNLWQPTAQPEEEVEVNPKMTWKNTFNFKAFVKRAGQDIIFR
;
A
#
# COMPACT_ATOMS: atom_id res chain seq x y z
N GLY A 1 -9.18 31.97 11.14
CA GLY A 1 -9.20 31.62 9.70
C GLY A 1 -8.53 30.29 9.53
N GLY A 2 -9.29 29.26 9.16
CA GLY A 2 -8.74 27.91 8.96
C GLY A 2 -7.99 27.86 7.63
N GLY A 3 -6.67 27.77 7.68
CA GLY A 3 -5.89 27.41 6.51
C GLY A 3 -6.25 25.99 6.10
N GLY A 4 -7.16 25.85 5.12
CA GLY A 4 -7.47 24.56 4.53
C GLY A 4 -6.19 23.95 4.01
N GLY A 5 -5.83 22.76 4.52
CA GLY A 5 -4.67 22.04 4.03
C GLY A 5 -4.83 21.78 2.53
N ARG A 6 -3.88 22.23 1.72
CA ARG A 6 -3.88 21.96 0.29
C ARG A 6 -3.66 20.46 0.09
N LEU A 7 -4.52 19.81 -0.71
CA LEU A 7 -4.31 18.42 -1.12
C LEU A 7 -2.97 18.31 -1.86
N GLN A 8 -2.10 17.43 -1.38
CA GLN A 8 -0.79 17.15 -1.97
C GLN A 8 -0.71 15.65 -2.31
N PRO A 9 -1.01 15.27 -3.57
CA PRO A 9 -0.88 13.89 -4.00
C PRO A 9 0.60 13.53 -4.24
N TYR A 10 0.97 12.31 -3.89
CA TYR A 10 2.28 11.72 -4.19
C TYR A 10 2.07 10.35 -4.82
N PHE A 11 3.02 9.91 -5.63
CA PHE A 11 2.98 8.59 -6.28
C PHE A 11 4.33 7.92 -6.13
N TYR A 12 4.34 6.72 -5.55
CA TYR A 12 5.57 6.05 -5.15
C TYR A 12 6.16 5.24 -6.32
N GLU A 13 7.47 5.32 -6.53
CA GLU A 13 8.14 4.76 -7.71
C GLU A 13 8.29 3.23 -7.67
N MET A 14 8.28 2.65 -6.47
CA MET A 14 8.40 1.20 -6.31
C MET A 14 7.00 0.57 -6.29
N ALA A 15 6.83 -0.52 -7.02
CA ALA A 15 5.59 -1.29 -7.08
C ALA A 15 5.87 -2.79 -7.00
N TYR A 16 4.80 -3.59 -6.92
CA TYR A 16 4.86 -5.03 -7.06
C TYR A 16 4.15 -5.46 -8.34
N ILE A 17 4.80 -6.35 -9.10
CA ILE A 17 4.13 -7.08 -10.16
C ILE A 17 3.49 -8.32 -9.54
N LEU A 18 2.17 -8.40 -9.68
CA LEU A 18 1.38 -9.57 -9.31
C LEU A 18 1.09 -10.38 -10.58
N THR A 19 1.55 -11.62 -10.61
CA THR A 19 1.40 -12.50 -11.78
C THR A 19 0.29 -13.52 -11.55
N ALA A 20 -0.54 -13.75 -12.56
CA ALA A 20 -1.37 -14.94 -12.62
C ALA A 20 -0.49 -16.20 -12.76
N MET A 21 -0.91 -17.32 -12.20
CA MET A 21 -0.09 -18.54 -12.17
C MET A 21 -0.04 -19.31 -13.48
N ARG A 22 -1.03 -19.13 -14.34
CA ARG A 22 -1.14 -19.86 -15.60
C ARG A 22 -0.96 -18.92 -16.78
N PRO A 23 -0.33 -19.37 -17.87
CA PRO A 23 -0.19 -18.56 -19.08
C PRO A 23 -1.54 -18.06 -19.59
N TYR A 24 -1.67 -16.77 -19.90
CA TYR A 24 -2.92 -16.22 -20.39
C TYR A 24 -3.44 -16.97 -21.65
N ARG A 25 -4.76 -17.20 -21.72
CA ARG A 25 -5.43 -17.75 -22.90
C ARG A 25 -6.81 -17.14 -23.05
N LEU A 26 -7.13 -16.68 -24.25
CA LEU A 26 -8.47 -16.22 -24.59
C LEU A 26 -9.43 -17.42 -24.65
N GLY A 27 -10.67 -17.25 -24.19
CA GLY A 27 -11.74 -18.27 -24.31
C GLY A 27 -11.87 -19.25 -23.14
N ALA A 28 -11.18 -19.00 -22.01
CA ALA A 28 -11.32 -19.80 -20.78
C ALA A 28 -11.65 -18.93 -19.55
N PRO A 29 -12.69 -18.08 -19.59
CA PRO A 29 -12.90 -17.01 -18.61
C PRO A 29 -13.15 -17.50 -17.18
N SER A 30 -13.44 -18.78 -16.98
CA SER A 30 -13.67 -19.38 -15.66
C SER A 30 -12.40 -19.91 -14.97
N ASP A 31 -11.21 -19.79 -15.59
CA ASP A 31 -9.94 -20.20 -14.98
C ASP A 31 -9.31 -19.02 -14.24
N ASP A 32 -9.69 -18.82 -12.97
CA ASP A 32 -9.24 -17.69 -12.15
C ASP A 32 -7.71 -17.59 -12.08
N LEU A 33 -7.01 -18.73 -12.00
CA LEU A 33 -5.55 -18.80 -11.96
C LEU A 33 -4.86 -18.28 -13.23
N ARG A 34 -5.64 -17.98 -14.28
CA ARG A 34 -5.19 -17.45 -15.57
C ARG A 34 -5.59 -15.99 -15.78
N HIS A 35 -6.67 -15.57 -15.14
CA HIS A 35 -7.31 -14.28 -15.39
C HIS A 35 -7.24 -13.32 -14.20
N ILE A 36 -6.93 -13.84 -13.01
CA ILE A 36 -6.82 -13.08 -11.77
C ILE A 36 -5.39 -13.16 -11.25
N SER A 37 -4.76 -12.00 -11.06
CA SER A 37 -3.38 -11.87 -10.57
C SER A 37 -3.28 -11.75 -9.04
N ASN A 38 -4.40 -11.59 -8.32
CA ASN A 38 -4.39 -11.39 -6.88
C ASN A 38 -3.60 -12.50 -6.16
N MET A 39 -2.74 -12.10 -5.22
CA MET A 39 -1.93 -13.03 -4.43
C MET A 39 -2.80 -14.02 -3.64
N ALA A 40 -3.97 -13.60 -3.15
CA ALA A 40 -4.88 -14.49 -2.41
C ALA A 40 -5.31 -15.72 -3.21
N VAL A 41 -5.41 -15.58 -4.54
CA VAL A 41 -5.78 -16.66 -5.47
C VAL A 41 -4.55 -17.50 -5.83
N ASN A 42 -3.41 -16.86 -6.07
CA ASN A 42 -2.23 -17.51 -6.66
C ASN A 42 -1.21 -18.07 -5.65
N LYS A 43 -1.17 -17.56 -4.41
CA LYS A 43 -0.10 -17.88 -3.42
C LYS A 43 0.01 -19.35 -3.00
N HIS A 44 -1.01 -20.15 -3.29
CA HIS A 44 -1.07 -21.56 -2.91
C HIS A 44 -0.57 -22.48 -4.02
N GLU A 45 -0.40 -21.96 -5.24
CA GLU A 45 0.08 -22.75 -6.37
C GLU A 45 1.59 -23.00 -6.26
N ALA A 46 1.99 -24.23 -6.55
CA ALA A 46 3.40 -24.60 -6.57
C ALA A 46 4.15 -23.78 -7.63
N GLY A 47 5.26 -23.15 -7.22
CA GLY A 47 6.09 -22.33 -8.11
C GLY A 47 5.65 -20.87 -8.26
N TYR A 48 4.66 -20.40 -7.48
CA TYR A 48 4.31 -18.97 -7.48
C TYR A 48 5.51 -18.12 -7.04
N PRO A 49 5.94 -17.12 -7.82
CA PRO A 49 7.15 -16.36 -7.55
C PRO A 49 7.01 -15.40 -6.35
N GLY A 50 5.81 -15.23 -5.79
CA GLY A 50 5.53 -14.19 -4.83
C GLY A 50 5.24 -12.86 -5.52
N GLN A 51 5.43 -11.77 -4.78
CA GLN A 51 5.32 -10.43 -5.33
C GLN A 51 6.70 -10.02 -5.87
N ILE A 52 6.75 -9.55 -7.11
CA ILE A 52 8.01 -9.19 -7.76
C ILE A 52 8.19 -7.67 -7.61
N PRO A 53 9.11 -7.20 -6.75
CA PRO A 53 9.35 -5.77 -6.60
C PRO A 53 9.95 -5.20 -7.89
N CYS A 54 9.50 -4.03 -8.30
CA CYS A 54 10.07 -3.28 -9.43
C CYS A 54 10.10 -1.78 -9.14
N ARG A 55 11.04 -1.09 -9.77
CA ARG A 55 11.09 0.37 -9.84
C ARG A 55 10.56 0.82 -11.19
N VAL A 56 9.25 1.09 -11.23
CA VAL A 56 8.49 1.35 -12.46
C VAL A 56 9.11 2.44 -13.35
N PRO A 57 9.52 3.64 -12.88
CA PRO A 57 10.09 4.66 -13.77
C PRO A 57 11.41 4.27 -14.44
N VAL A 58 12.13 3.30 -13.88
CA VAL A 58 13.41 2.83 -14.44
C VAL A 58 13.20 1.64 -15.36
N GLU A 59 12.37 0.69 -14.95
CA GLU A 59 12.16 -0.58 -15.67
C GLU A 59 11.09 -0.47 -16.76
N PHE A 60 10.06 0.37 -16.54
CA PHE A 60 8.90 0.53 -17.42
C PHE A 60 8.54 2.02 -17.59
N PRO A 61 9.42 2.85 -18.19
CA PRO A 61 9.26 4.30 -18.22
C PRO A 61 8.00 4.78 -18.95
N ALA A 62 7.60 4.11 -20.03
CA ALA A 62 6.35 4.42 -20.75
C ALA A 62 5.12 4.15 -19.87
N LEU A 63 5.06 2.96 -19.27
CA LEU A 63 4.00 2.61 -18.33
C LEU A 63 3.93 3.58 -17.14
N TRP A 64 5.09 3.96 -16.57
CA TRP A 64 5.14 4.94 -15.48
C TRP A 64 4.50 6.28 -15.87
N ALA A 65 4.83 6.80 -17.06
CA ALA A 65 4.22 8.02 -17.57
C ALA A 65 2.69 7.88 -17.64
N SER A 66 2.19 6.77 -18.22
CA SER A 66 0.75 6.48 -18.27
C SER A 66 0.11 6.36 -16.88
N MET A 67 0.73 5.65 -15.93
CA MET A 67 0.25 5.52 -14.55
C MET A 67 0.17 6.87 -13.83
N THR A 68 1.19 7.72 -13.98
CA THR A 68 1.21 9.05 -13.36
C THR A 68 0.14 9.98 -13.94
N GLU A 69 -0.15 9.88 -15.23
CA GLU A 69 -1.23 10.62 -15.88
C GLU A 69 -2.59 10.17 -15.34
N VAL A 70 -2.85 8.86 -15.29
CA VAL A 70 -4.09 8.31 -14.71
C VAL A 70 -4.27 8.74 -13.25
N TRP A 71 -3.20 8.71 -12.44
CA TRP A 71 -3.24 9.19 -11.06
C TRP A 71 -3.55 10.69 -10.97
N ALA A 72 -2.94 11.53 -11.81
CA ALA A 72 -3.19 12.96 -11.83
C ALA A 72 -4.65 13.28 -12.19
N GLU A 73 -5.21 12.58 -13.18
CA GLU A 73 -6.62 12.69 -13.56
C GLU A 73 -7.55 12.23 -12.43
N LEU A 74 -7.25 11.09 -11.79
CA LEU A 74 -8.02 10.58 -10.66
C LEU A 74 -8.04 11.59 -9.50
N VAL A 75 -6.88 12.14 -9.11
CA VAL A 75 -6.78 13.14 -8.05
C VAL A 75 -7.56 14.39 -8.42
N ARG A 76 -7.47 14.87 -9.67
CA ARG A 76 -8.22 16.05 -10.13
C ARG A 76 -9.73 15.82 -10.04
N ALA A 77 -10.20 14.64 -10.45
CA ALA A 77 -11.61 14.26 -10.36
C ALA A 77 -12.08 14.11 -8.90
N ALA A 78 -11.23 13.60 -8.01
CA ALA A 78 -11.55 13.39 -6.60
C ALA A 78 -11.41 14.65 -5.73
N ALA A 79 -10.59 15.62 -6.14
CA ALA A 79 -10.25 16.81 -5.37
C ALA A 79 -11.49 17.57 -4.83
N PRO A 80 -12.58 17.75 -5.61
CA PRO A 80 -13.79 18.39 -5.12
C PRO A 80 -14.40 17.77 -3.86
N PHE A 81 -14.27 16.46 -3.71
CA PHE A 81 -14.80 15.68 -2.60
C PHE A 81 -13.80 15.60 -1.45
N LEU A 82 -12.52 15.41 -1.78
CA LEU A 82 -11.45 15.27 -0.79
C LEU A 82 -11.19 16.57 -0.04
N GLN A 83 -11.36 17.74 -0.66
CA GLN A 83 -11.15 19.02 0.01
C GLN A 83 -12.10 19.29 1.18
N VAL A 84 -13.26 18.62 1.24
CA VAL A 84 -14.17 18.67 2.40
C VAL A 84 -13.65 17.83 3.58
N GLN A 85 -12.85 16.80 3.28
CA GLN A 85 -12.28 15.88 4.26
C GLN A 85 -10.80 16.17 4.57
N ALA A 86 -10.17 17.01 3.75
CA ALA A 86 -8.76 17.34 3.83
C ALA A 86 -8.43 18.01 5.17
N ASN A 87 -7.41 17.51 5.84
CA ASN A 87 -6.91 18.04 7.08
C ASN A 87 -5.38 17.99 7.02
N ALA A 88 -4.72 19.10 7.36
CA ALA A 88 -3.26 19.20 7.35
C ALA A 88 -2.57 18.23 8.33
N ARG A 89 -3.33 17.57 9.22
CA ARG A 89 -2.86 16.58 10.18
C ARG A 89 -3.17 15.14 9.78
N HIS A 90 -3.79 14.93 8.62
CA HIS A 90 -4.14 13.60 8.13
C HIS A 90 -3.37 13.31 6.84
N PHE A 91 -3.01 12.05 6.67
CA PHE A 91 -2.56 11.48 5.41
C PHE A 91 -3.37 10.23 5.14
N GLU A 92 -3.37 9.79 3.89
CA GLU A 92 -3.94 8.51 3.52
C GLU A 92 -3.02 7.77 2.55
N PHE A 93 -2.90 6.47 2.78
CA PHE A 93 -2.07 5.57 2.00
C PHE A 93 -2.97 4.59 1.24
N TYR A 94 -2.84 4.61 -0.08
CA TYR A 94 -3.67 3.83 -1.00
C TYR A 94 -2.80 2.82 -1.75
N GLY A 95 -3.34 1.63 -2.01
CA GLY A 95 -2.83 0.73 -3.04
C GLY A 95 -3.59 0.98 -4.33
N LEU A 96 -2.87 1.05 -5.45
CA LEU A 96 -3.48 1.20 -6.76
C LEU A 96 -3.14 -0.02 -7.60
N ASP A 97 -4.16 -0.64 -8.16
CA ASP A 97 -4.02 -1.84 -8.97
C ASP A 97 -4.14 -1.43 -10.43
N PHE A 98 -3.02 -1.54 -11.16
CA PHE A 98 -2.96 -1.23 -12.59
C PHE A 98 -2.78 -2.50 -13.41
N LEU A 99 -3.41 -2.53 -14.57
CA LEU A 99 -3.15 -3.52 -15.63
C LEU A 99 -2.39 -2.84 -16.77
N ALA A 100 -1.23 -3.38 -17.13
CA ALA A 100 -0.51 -2.96 -18.33
C ALA A 100 -1.12 -3.62 -19.58
N ASP A 101 -1.11 -2.91 -20.70
CA ASP A 101 -1.45 -3.48 -22.01
C ASP A 101 -0.34 -4.41 -22.54
N ALA A 102 -0.56 -4.98 -23.73
CA ALA A 102 0.37 -5.94 -24.33
C ALA A 102 1.72 -5.33 -24.70
N ASP A 103 1.75 -4.03 -25.00
CA ASP A 103 2.96 -3.30 -25.39
C ASP A 103 3.72 -2.74 -24.17
N GLY A 104 3.09 -2.76 -22.98
CA GLY A 104 3.66 -2.24 -21.75
C GLY A 104 3.73 -0.72 -21.72
N GLU A 105 2.87 -0.06 -22.50
CA GLU A 105 2.87 1.40 -22.66
C GLU A 105 1.66 2.04 -21.96
N THR A 106 0.49 1.40 -22.03
CA THR A 106 -0.75 1.93 -21.44
C THR A 106 -1.06 1.26 -20.11
N ALA A 107 -1.34 2.08 -19.10
CA ALA A 107 -1.83 1.63 -17.80
C ALA A 107 -3.34 1.81 -17.68
N TRP A 108 -4.03 0.74 -17.27
CA TRP A 108 -5.46 0.75 -16.96
C TRP A 108 -5.64 0.60 -15.45
N LEU A 109 -6.16 1.62 -14.79
CA LEU A 109 -6.48 1.54 -13.36
C LEU A 109 -7.70 0.62 -13.16
N LEU A 110 -7.52 -0.45 -12.38
CA LEU A 110 -8.58 -1.40 -12.03
C LEU A 110 -9.31 -0.97 -10.75
N GLU A 111 -8.56 -0.72 -9.68
CA GLU A 111 -9.11 -0.37 -8.38
C GLU A 111 -8.17 0.47 -7.53
N VAL A 112 -8.75 1.12 -6.50
CA VAL A 112 -8.03 1.92 -5.50
C VAL A 112 -8.39 1.36 -4.12
N ASN A 113 -7.41 0.72 -3.49
CA ASN A 113 -7.55 0.06 -2.22
C ASN A 113 -7.17 0.98 -1.06
N ARG A 114 -8.13 1.20 -0.14
CA ARG A 114 -7.83 1.81 1.17
C ARG A 114 -7.18 0.77 2.06
N LEU A 115 -6.09 1.14 2.73
CA LEU A 115 -5.33 0.23 3.61
C LEU A 115 -4.81 -1.01 2.85
N PRO A 116 -3.93 -0.81 1.85
CA PRO A 116 -3.38 -1.94 1.11
C PRO A 116 -2.69 -2.93 2.06
N GLY A 117 -2.84 -4.22 1.77
CA GLY A 117 -2.19 -5.27 2.55
C GLY A 117 -0.68 -5.24 2.35
N LEU A 118 0.08 -5.03 3.43
CA LEU A 118 1.55 -5.09 3.42
C LEU A 118 2.05 -6.46 3.87
N GLN A 119 1.41 -7.52 3.37
CA GLN A 119 1.75 -8.88 3.74
C GLN A 119 2.81 -9.41 2.78
N ALA A 120 3.97 -9.77 3.32
CA ALA A 120 4.99 -10.44 2.55
C ALA A 120 4.61 -11.89 2.22
N SER A 121 4.90 -12.33 1.00
CA SER A 121 4.77 -13.72 0.58
C SER A 121 5.79 -14.60 1.32
N ALA A 122 5.46 -15.88 1.51
CA ALA A 122 6.40 -16.83 2.11
C ALA A 122 7.64 -17.04 1.22
N ALA A 123 7.47 -16.94 -0.11
CA ALA A 123 8.51 -17.20 -1.09
C ALA A 123 9.57 -16.08 -1.15
N ASN A 124 9.17 -14.82 -0.92
CA ASN A 124 10.05 -13.66 -1.09
C ASN A 124 10.05 -12.72 0.13
N LYS A 125 9.85 -13.29 1.33
CA LYS A 125 9.59 -12.52 2.55
C LYS A 125 10.59 -11.39 2.81
N ALA A 126 11.89 -11.69 2.74
CA ALA A 126 12.93 -10.74 3.11
C ALA A 126 12.97 -9.51 2.18
N ALA A 127 12.87 -9.72 0.86
CA ALA A 127 12.90 -8.63 -0.10
C ALA A 127 11.60 -7.79 -0.04
N GLU A 128 10.45 -8.45 0.10
CA GLU A 128 9.17 -7.77 0.26
C GLU A 128 9.14 -6.95 1.56
N ASP A 129 9.56 -7.52 2.69
CA ASP A 129 9.68 -6.80 3.97
C ASP A 129 10.62 -5.59 3.85
N GLN A 130 11.77 -5.73 3.17
CA GLN A 130 12.71 -4.63 2.96
C GLN A 130 12.06 -3.47 2.18
N MET A 131 11.33 -3.78 1.11
CA MET A 131 10.63 -2.79 0.32
C MET A 131 9.49 -2.13 1.11
N TYR A 132 8.69 -2.90 1.85
CA TYR A 132 7.64 -2.34 2.72
C TYR A 132 8.21 -1.41 3.79
N ASN A 133 9.28 -1.83 4.46
CA ASN A 133 9.93 -1.02 5.48
C ASN A 133 10.48 0.29 4.88
N LYS A 134 11.11 0.22 3.71
CA LYS A 134 11.57 1.42 3.01
C LYS A 134 10.42 2.35 2.62
N MET A 135 9.36 1.82 2.02
CA MET A 135 8.19 2.61 1.61
C MET A 135 7.53 3.33 2.78
N ILE A 136 7.39 2.65 3.93
CA ILE A 136 6.83 3.27 5.12
C ILE A 136 7.80 4.30 5.72
N ALA A 137 9.11 4.04 5.72
CA ALA A 137 10.10 5.02 6.15
C ALA A 137 10.05 6.30 5.28
N ASP A 138 10.05 6.14 3.95
CA ASP A 138 9.97 7.26 3.00
C ASP A 138 8.64 8.05 3.18
N LEU A 139 7.52 7.35 3.42
CA LEU A 139 6.23 8.00 3.72
C LEU A 139 6.29 8.80 5.02
N LEU A 140 6.88 8.24 6.09
CA LEU A 140 7.00 8.93 7.38
C LEU A 140 7.88 10.17 7.27
N GLU A 141 9.01 10.07 6.57
CA GLU A 141 9.87 11.21 6.26
C GLU A 141 9.11 12.28 5.49
N LEU A 142 8.35 11.89 4.45
CA LEU A 142 7.56 12.80 3.62
C LEU A 142 6.53 13.60 4.43
N ILE A 143 5.92 13.00 5.46
CA ILE A 143 4.97 13.68 6.35
C ILE A 143 5.63 14.36 7.56
N GLY A 144 6.96 14.47 7.56
CA GLY A 144 7.73 15.17 8.60
C GLY A 144 7.88 14.39 9.91
N VAL A 145 7.66 13.07 9.90
CA VAL A 145 7.88 12.19 11.05
C VAL A 145 9.30 11.63 10.98
N SER A 146 10.20 12.21 11.76
CA SER A 146 11.55 11.67 11.94
C SER A 146 11.52 10.53 12.96
N LEU A 147 11.69 9.28 12.50
CA LEU A 147 11.95 8.14 13.38
C LEU A 147 13.44 7.87 13.51
N PRO A 148 13.96 7.48 14.69
CA PRO A 148 15.30 6.91 14.79
C PRO A 148 15.31 5.56 14.06
N LEU A 149 15.84 5.54 12.83
CA LEU A 149 15.84 4.37 11.94
C LEU A 149 16.82 3.26 12.39
N GLU A 150 17.75 3.54 13.32
CA GLU A 150 18.70 2.53 13.80
C GLU A 150 18.13 1.72 14.97
N GLY A 151 18.11 0.40 14.82
CA GLY A 151 17.86 -0.55 15.91
C GLY A 151 16.40 -0.73 16.32
N THR A 152 15.45 -0.04 15.70
CA THR A 152 14.03 -0.23 15.98
C THR A 152 13.40 -1.14 14.94
N ASN A 153 13.37 -2.45 15.22
CA ASN A 153 12.22 -3.24 14.79
C ASN A 153 11.00 -2.64 15.52
N LEU A 154 10.33 -1.67 14.90
CA LEU A 154 9.10 -1.05 15.42
C LEU A 154 7.98 -2.09 15.62
N TRP A 155 8.15 -3.25 14.98
CA TRP A 155 7.41 -4.47 15.22
C TRP A 155 8.15 -5.31 16.26
N GLN A 156 8.05 -4.94 17.54
CA GLN A 156 8.22 -5.95 18.57
C GLN A 156 7.01 -6.89 18.48
N PRO A 157 7.19 -8.22 18.50
CA PRO A 157 6.08 -9.12 18.77
C PRO A 157 5.47 -8.60 20.07
N THR A 158 4.22 -8.16 20.04
CA THR A 158 3.50 -7.98 21.30
C THR A 158 3.58 -9.33 21.98
N ALA A 159 4.11 -9.36 23.22
CA ALA A 159 3.96 -10.51 24.10
C ALA A 159 2.53 -11.04 23.90
N GLN A 160 2.40 -12.35 23.69
CA GLN A 160 1.08 -12.95 23.51
C GLN A 160 0.16 -12.37 24.59
N PRO A 161 -1.01 -11.82 24.22
CA PRO A 161 -1.87 -11.18 25.19
C PRO A 161 -2.09 -12.18 26.33
N GLU A 162 -1.68 -11.80 27.54
CA GLU A 162 -1.80 -12.65 28.73
C GLU A 162 -3.28 -12.94 29.09
N GLU A 163 -4.21 -12.28 28.39
CA GLU A 163 -5.64 -12.54 28.45
C GLU A 163 -6.15 -12.93 27.06
N GLU A 164 -6.84 -14.07 26.98
CA GLU A 164 -7.72 -14.38 25.85
C GLU A 164 -8.76 -13.26 25.74
N VAL A 165 -8.52 -12.31 24.85
CA VAL A 165 -9.53 -11.33 24.46
C VAL A 165 -10.65 -12.10 23.78
N GLU A 166 -11.81 -12.19 24.43
CA GLU A 166 -13.02 -12.78 23.86
C GLU A 166 -13.33 -12.07 22.53
N VAL A 167 -13.05 -12.75 21.43
CA VAL A 167 -13.17 -12.19 20.08
C VAL A 167 -14.65 -12.03 19.78
N ASN A 168 -15.17 -10.81 19.85
CA ASN A 168 -16.52 -10.52 19.39
C ASN A 168 -16.57 -10.77 17.87
N PRO A 169 -17.31 -11.80 17.39
CA PRO A 169 -17.33 -12.16 15.97
C PRO A 169 -18.02 -11.09 15.09
N LYS A 170 -18.63 -10.06 15.69
CA LYS A 170 -19.17 -8.89 14.99
C LYS A 170 -18.16 -7.74 14.82
N MET A 171 -17.00 -7.80 15.47
CA MET A 171 -15.89 -6.88 15.18
C MET A 171 -15.13 -7.37 13.96
N THR A 172 -15.59 -6.95 12.77
CA THR A 172 -14.80 -7.10 11.55
C THR A 172 -13.51 -6.29 11.70
N TRP A 173 -12.38 -7.00 11.76
CA TRP A 173 -11.04 -6.46 11.80
C TRP A 173 -10.81 -5.54 10.61
N LYS A 174 -10.94 -4.24 10.80
CA LYS A 174 -10.25 -3.27 9.95
C LYS A 174 -8.93 -3.00 10.64
N ASN A 175 -7.83 -3.30 9.95
CA ASN A 175 -6.46 -3.04 10.36
C ASN A 175 -6.33 -1.60 10.87
N THR A 176 -6.52 -1.43 12.18
CA THR A 176 -6.04 -0.26 12.88
C THR A 176 -4.53 -0.38 12.82
N PHE A 177 -3.86 0.50 12.08
CA PHE A 177 -2.45 0.76 12.30
C PHE A 177 -2.32 1.22 13.76
N ASN A 178 -2.08 0.28 14.66
CA ASN A 178 -1.91 0.55 16.07
C ASN A 178 -0.46 1.03 16.22
N PHE A 179 -0.21 2.27 15.82
CA PHE A 179 1.03 2.96 16.13
C PHE A 179 1.10 3.13 17.66
N LYS A 180 1.55 2.10 18.38
CA LYS A 180 1.90 2.21 19.81
C LYS A 180 3.00 3.26 20.08
N ALA A 181 3.64 3.79 19.03
CA ALA A 181 4.54 4.95 19.11
C ALA A 181 3.82 6.26 19.50
N PHE A 182 2.49 6.33 19.39
CA PHE A 182 1.70 7.50 19.79
C PHE A 182 0.69 7.15 20.89
N VAL A 183 1.19 6.66 22.03
CA VAL A 183 0.39 6.71 23.26
C VAL A 183 0.38 8.16 23.71
N LYS A 184 -0.81 8.81 23.67
CA LYS A 184 -1.05 10.06 24.38
C LYS A 184 -0.82 9.79 25.86
N ARG A 185 0.38 10.05 26.39
CA ARG A 185 0.58 10.15 27.83
C ARG A 185 -0.29 11.31 28.31
N ALA A 186 -1.24 11.03 29.19
CA ALA A 186 -2.03 12.07 29.83
C ALA A 186 -1.08 13.09 30.46
N GLY A 187 -1.09 14.33 29.97
CA GLY A 187 -0.31 15.44 30.53
C GLY A 187 0.97 15.86 29.80
N GLN A 188 1.26 15.39 28.58
CA GLN A 188 2.34 15.98 27.77
C GLN A 188 1.82 16.57 26.46
N ASP A 189 2.00 17.87 26.30
CA ASP A 189 1.80 18.55 25.02
C ASP A 189 2.88 18.11 24.04
N ILE A 190 2.46 17.73 22.83
CA ILE A 190 3.35 17.48 21.71
C ILE A 190 3.83 18.84 21.21
N ILE A 191 5.08 19.19 21.51
CA ILE A 191 5.73 20.39 20.98
C ILE A 191 6.30 20.03 19.61
N PHE A 192 5.67 20.55 18.55
CA PHE A 192 6.30 20.62 17.23
C PHE A 192 7.38 21.72 17.28
N ARG A 193 8.62 21.37 16.93
CA ARG A 193 9.64 22.35 16.53
C ARG A 193 9.74 22.36 15.02
#